data_AF-A0A8J3LPM5-F1
#
_entry.id   AF-A0A8J3LPM5-F1
#
_cell.length_a   1.000
_cell.length_b   1.000
_cell.length_c   1.000
_cell.angle_alpha   90.00
_cell.angle_beta   90.00
_cell.angle_gamma   90.00
#
_symmetry.space_group_name_H-M   'P 1'
#
loop_
_entity.id
_entity.type
_entity.pdbx_description
1 polymer ?
#
loop_
_entity_poly.entity_id
_entity_poly.type
_entity_poly.pdbx_seq_one_letter_code
_entity_poly.pdbx_strand_id
1 'polypeptide(L)'
;MTLDAFLDHVYQYHGQERLARVDIHRAAVTADLPADQLAILDGLPEGEYSQDEAAEALRQVPELLSPGDTGTTPSRSGASDQA
;
A
#
# COMPACT_ATOMS: atom_id res chain seq x y z
N MET A 1 5.39 16.70 4.57
CA MET A 1 5.84 15.88 3.43
C MET A 1 4.74 14.89 3.10
N THR A 2 4.41 14.69 1.83
CA THR A 2 3.46 13.65 1.42
C THR A 2 4.18 12.31 1.34
N LEU A 3 3.43 11.20 1.38
CA LEU A 3 3.99 9.85 1.28
C LEU A 3 4.73 9.64 -0.05
N ASP A 4 4.14 10.14 -1.14
CA ASP A 4 4.72 10.10 -2.49
C ASP A 4 6.06 10.86 -2.57
N ALA A 5 6.10 12.09 -2.05
CA ALA A 5 7.34 12.88 -1.98
C ALA A 5 8.40 12.22 -1.07
N PHE A 6 7.98 11.46 -0.06
CA PHE A 6 8.88 10.67 0.77
C PHE A 6 9.48 9.48 0.04
N LEU A 7 8.68 8.75 -0.73
CA LEU A 7 9.21 7.68 -1.57
C LEU A 7 10.24 8.24 -2.57
N ASP A 8 9.92 9.32 -3.28
CA ASP A 8 10.88 9.95 -4.19
C ASP A 8 12.21 10.29 -3.49
N HIS A 9 12.14 10.91 -2.31
CA HIS A 9 13.32 11.26 -1.54
C HIS A 9 14.14 10.04 -1.09
N VAL A 10 13.50 9.01 -0.54
CA VAL A 10 14.23 7.84 0.01
C VAL A 10 14.84 7.00 -1.11
N TYR A 11 14.14 6.78 -2.22
CA TYR A 11 14.69 6.02 -3.34
C TYR A 11 15.85 6.77 -4.01
N GLN A 12 15.73 8.10 -4.15
CA GLN A 12 16.83 8.93 -4.65
C GLN A 12 18.04 8.96 -3.70
N TYR A 13 17.82 9.02 -2.38
CA TYR A 13 18.89 9.03 -1.37
C TYR A 13 19.66 7.70 -1.32
N HIS A 14 18.96 6.57 -1.37
CA HIS A 14 19.59 5.25 -1.35
C HIS A 14 20.24 4.87 -2.68
N GLY A 15 19.75 5.42 -3.80
CA GLY A 15 20.23 5.10 -5.14
C GLY A 15 20.01 3.63 -5.54
N GLN A 16 19.04 2.97 -4.91
CA GLN A 16 18.66 1.59 -5.19
C GLN A 16 17.32 1.56 -5.92
N GLU A 17 17.18 0.66 -6.90
CA GLU A 17 15.92 0.46 -7.61
C GLU A 17 14.84 -0.19 -6.72
N ARG A 18 15.25 -0.94 -5.68
CA ARG A 18 14.36 -1.63 -4.75
C ARG A 18 14.83 -1.45 -3.31
N LEU A 19 13.88 -1.26 -2.40
CA LEU A 19 14.11 -1.13 -0.97
C LEU A 19 13.20 -2.10 -0.21
N ALA A 20 13.70 -2.68 0.87
CA ALA A 20 12.89 -3.52 1.74
C ALA A 20 11.88 -2.66 2.53
N ARG A 21 10.68 -3.21 2.78
CA ARG A 21 9.64 -2.57 3.62
C ARG A 21 10.21 -2.00 4.92
N VAL A 22 11.09 -2.76 5.59
CA VAL A 22 11.69 -2.36 6.86
C VAL A 22 12.60 -1.13 6.71
N ASP A 23 13.33 -1.02 5.60
CA ASP A 23 14.19 0.12 5.33
C ASP A 23 13.37 1.37 5.00
N ILE A 24 12.30 1.21 4.21
CA ILE A 24 11.33 2.28 3.92
C ILE A 24 10.70 2.78 5.22
N HIS A 25 10.23 1.87 6.09
CA HIS A 25 9.64 2.23 7.37
C HIS A 25 10.64 2.92 8.30
N ARG A 26 11.89 2.43 8.37
CA ARG A 26 12.93 3.06 9.20
C ARG A 26 13.31 4.45 8.70
N ALA A 27 13.43 4.63 7.39
CA ALA A 27 13.64 5.94 6.79
C ALA A 27 12.46 6.87 7.10
N ALA A 28 11.24 6.33 7.11
CA ALA A 28 10.07 7.12 7.41
C ALA A 28 10.05 7.64 8.86
N VAL A 29 10.41 6.79 9.81
CA VAL A 29 10.60 7.18 11.22
C VAL A 29 11.70 8.22 11.35
N THR A 30 12.81 8.05 10.63
CA THR A 30 13.93 9.01 10.65
C THR A 30 13.54 10.37 10.06
N ALA A 31 12.64 10.37 9.08
CA ALA A 31 12.08 11.57 8.47
C ALA A 31 10.94 12.22 9.28
N ASP A 32 10.63 11.69 10.48
CA ASP A 32 9.58 12.18 11.37
C ASP A 32 8.21 12.28 10.68
N LEU A 33 7.86 11.26 9.88
CA LEU A 33 6.55 11.23 9.22
C LEU A 33 5.41 11.14 10.23
N PRO A 34 4.23 11.73 9.90
CA PRO A 34 3.06 11.66 10.76
C PRO A 34 2.65 10.23 11.08
N ALA A 35 2.12 10.01 12.29
CA ALA A 35 1.72 8.68 12.76
C ALA A 35 0.72 7.97 11.82
N ASP A 36 -0.23 8.70 11.23
CA ASP A 36 -1.16 8.15 10.24
C ASP A 36 -0.44 7.59 9.00
N GLN A 37 0.63 8.26 8.55
CA GLN A 37 1.42 7.80 7.39
C GLN A 37 2.29 6.59 7.75
N LEU A 38 2.84 6.55 8.98
CA LEU A 38 3.56 5.39 9.49
C LEU A 38 2.66 4.16 9.60
N ALA A 39 1.40 4.33 10.03
CA ALA A 39 0.43 3.24 10.11
C ALA A 39 0.11 2.66 8.71
N ILE A 40 0.05 3.49 7.67
CA ILE A 40 -0.12 3.03 6.29
C ILE A 40 1.12 2.27 5.80
N LEU A 41 2.33 2.76 6.10
CA LEU A 41 3.57 2.04 5.80
C LEU A 41 3.63 0.69 6.52
N ASP A 42 3.13 0.62 7.76
CA ASP A 42 3.08 -0.63 8.53
C ASP A 42 2.10 -1.65 7.94
N GLY A 43 1.07 -1.19 7.21
CA GLY A 43 0.16 -2.06 6.47
C GLY A 43 0.74 -2.70 5.20
N LEU A 44 1.93 -2.29 4.75
CA LEU A 44 2.59 -2.93 3.61
C LEU A 44 3.01 -4.37 3.96
N PRO A 45 2.79 -5.35 3.05
CA PRO A 45 3.34 -6.68 3.18
C PRO A 45 4.88 -6.67 3.30
N GLU A 46 5.45 -7.70 3.91
CA GLU A 46 6.90 -7.88 3.91
C GLU A 46 7.39 -8.17 2.48
N GLY A 47 8.48 -7.51 2.09
CA GLY A 47 9.05 -7.64 0.76
C GLY A 47 9.93 -6.46 0.37
N GLU A 48 10.46 -6.54 -0.84
CA GLU A 48 11.20 -5.47 -1.50
C GLU A 48 10.33 -4.83 -2.56
N TYR A 49 10.32 -3.51 -2.57
CA TYR A 49 9.49 -2.70 -3.45
C TYR A 49 10.36 -1.76 -4.26
N SER A 50 10.07 -1.61 -5.55
CA SER A 50 10.47 -0.41 -6.29
C SER A 50 9.62 0.80 -5.89
N GLN A 51 10.04 2.01 -6.29
CA GLN A 51 9.31 3.24 -5.97
C GLN A 51 7.85 3.17 -6.44
N ASP A 52 7.62 2.80 -7.69
CA ASP A 52 6.28 2.66 -8.27
C ASP A 52 5.46 1.57 -7.57
N GLU A 53 6.08 0.42 -7.28
CA GLU A 53 5.41 -0.68 -6.56
C GLU A 53 5.01 -0.27 -5.14
N ALA A 54 5.88 0.44 -4.43
CA ALA A 54 5.59 0.96 -3.09
C ALA A 54 4.45 1.98 -3.13
N ALA A 55 4.49 2.92 -4.08
CA ALA A 55 3.44 3.93 -4.25
C ALA A 55 2.09 3.28 -4.54
N GLU A 56 2.05 2.28 -5.41
CA GLU A 56 0.81 1.53 -5.71
C GLU A 56 0.32 0.75 -4.49
N ALA A 57 1.21 0.02 -3.82
CA ALA A 57 0.83 -0.77 -2.65
C ALA A 57 0.26 0.12 -1.53
N LEU A 58 0.84 1.30 -1.28
CA LEU A 58 0.35 2.24 -0.27
C LEU A 58 -1.01 2.85 -0.61
N ARG A 59 -1.38 2.94 -1.90
CA ARG A 59 -2.75 3.30 -2.30
C ARG A 59 -3.76 2.21 -1.97
N GLN A 60 -3.32 0.95 -1.89
CA GLN A 60 -4.17 -0.21 -1.60
C GLN A 60 -4.23 -0.57 -0.11
N VAL A 61 -3.26 -0.14 0.72
CA VAL A 61 -3.26 -0.39 2.17
C VAL A 61 -4.51 0.13 2.91
N PRO A 62 -5.06 1.32 2.63
CA PRO A 62 -6.29 1.77 3.30
C PRO A 62 -7.46 0.81 3.13
N GLU A 63 -7.56 0.13 1.98
CA GLU A 63 -8.56 -0.90 1.70
C GLU A 63 -8.31 -2.17 2.55
N LEU A 64 -7.03 -2.50 2.80
CA LEU A 64 -6.64 -3.65 3.64
C LEU A 64 -6.86 -3.40 5.14
N LEU A 65 -6.73 -2.13 5.58
CA LEU A 65 -6.94 -1.70 6.97
C LEU A 65 -8.42 -1.44 7.32
N SER A 66 -9.30 -1.40 6.32
CA SER A 66 -10.74 -1.26 6.50
C SER A 66 -11.43 -2.63 6.49
N PRO A 67 -11.69 -3.27 7.65
CA PRO A 67 -12.48 -4.49 7.69
C PRO A 67 -13.96 -4.16 7.51
N GLY A 68 -14.42 -3.98 6.26
CA GLY A 68 -15.83 -3.72 6.02
C GLY A 68 -16.22 -3.34 4.60
N ASP A 69 -16.03 -4.24 3.63
CA ASP A 69 -17.07 -4.71 2.68
C ASP A 69 -16.43 -5.60 1.60
N THR A 70 -15.98 -6.80 1.97
CA THR A 70 -16.05 -7.92 1.02
C THR A 70 -17.39 -8.63 1.23
N GLY A 71 -18.46 -7.85 1.06
CA GLY A 71 -19.83 -8.33 1.09
C GLY A 71 -20.18 -9.01 -0.23
N THR A 72 -20.07 -10.34 -0.23
CA THR A 72 -21.04 -11.22 -0.88
C THR A 72 -21.13 -11.16 -2.42
N THR A 73 -20.45 -12.12 -3.06
CA THR A 73 -21.15 -12.91 -4.07
C THR A 73 -22.21 -13.77 -3.39
N PRO A 74 -23.48 -13.73 -3.86
CA PRO A 74 -24.32 -14.90 -3.83
C PRO A 74 -24.74 -15.18 -5.28
N SER A 75 -24.19 -16.28 -5.80
CA SER A 75 -24.80 -17.01 -6.89
C SER A 75 -26.30 -17.16 -6.61
N ARG A 76 -27.16 -16.64 -7.50
CA ARG A 76 -28.52 -17.18 -7.65
C ARG A 76 -28.96 -17.15 -9.11
N SER A 77 -29.09 -18.36 -9.63
CA SER A 77 -29.84 -18.77 -10.81
C SER A 77 -31.16 -18.04 -11.02
N GLY A 78 -31.44 -17.75 -12.28
CA GLY A 78 -32.75 -17.59 -12.91
C GLY A 78 -32.52 -17.61 -14.42
N ALA A 79 -32.44 -18.78 -15.06
CA ALA A 79 -33.56 -19.37 -15.79
C ALA A 79 -34.59 -18.33 -16.26
N SER A 80 -34.51 -17.96 -17.54
CA SER A 80 -35.68 -17.72 -18.39
C SER A 80 -35.26 -17.79 -19.85
N ASP A 81 -35.39 -19.01 -20.36
CA ASP A 81 -35.90 -19.30 -21.70
C ASP A 81 -36.90 -18.22 -22.14
N GLN A 82 -36.61 -17.54 -23.25
CA GLN A 82 -37.63 -16.83 -24.01
C GLN A 82 -37.51 -17.26 -25.46
N ALA A 83 -38.57 -17.96 -25.86
CA ALA A 83 -38.87 -18.55 -27.15
C ALA A 83 -39.06 -17.52 -28.28
#